data_AF-A0AAN0Y121-F1
#
_entry.id   AF-A0AAN0Y121-F1
#
_cell.length_a   1.000
_cell.length_b   1.000
_cell.length_c   1.000
_cell.angle_alpha   90.00
_cell.angle_beta   90.00
_cell.angle_gamma   90.00
#
_symmetry.space_group_name_H-M   'P 1'
#
loop_
_entity.id
_entity.type
_entity.pdbx_description
1 polymer ?
#
loop_
_entity_poly.entity_id
_entity_poly.type
_entity_poly.pdbx_seq_one_letter_code
_entity_poly.pdbx_strand_id
1 'polypeptide(L)' 'MSDQPTSPLGDAPDDVKLAVDLIYLLESNEVDPEVALSALKIVQIDLENKLKSKQ' A
#
# COMPACT_ATOMS: atom_id res chain seq x y z
N MET A 1 -29.58 -4.73 -19.65
CA MET A 1 -28.26 -5.39 -19.68
C MET A 1 -27.33 -4.50 -18.89
N SER A 2 -26.67 -5.09 -17.90
CA SER A 2 -26.01 -4.39 -16.80
C SER A 2 -24.56 -4.11 -17.17
N ASP A 3 -24.29 -2.95 -17.77
CA ASP A 3 -22.91 -2.47 -17.96
C ASP A 3 -22.55 -1.53 -16.81
N GLN A 4 -22.39 -2.11 -15.63
CA GLN A 4 -21.73 -1.40 -14.53
C GLN A 4 -20.23 -1.47 -14.82
N PRO A 5 -19.50 -0.34 -14.93
CA PRO A 5 -18.05 -0.39 -15.11
C PRO A 5 -17.47 -1.05 -13.86
N THR A 6 -16.94 -2.26 -14.01
CA THR A 6 -16.09 -2.88 -13.01
C THR A 6 -14.88 -1.97 -12.86
N SER A 7 -14.91 -1.08 -11.87
CA SER A 7 -13.75 -0.28 -11.51
C SER A 7 -12.56 -1.23 -11.34
N PRO A 8 -11.42 -0.99 -12.01
CA PRO A 8 -10.28 -1.93 -12.04
C PRO A 8 -9.71 -2.29 -10.65
N LEU A 9 -10.16 -1.59 -9.61
CA LEU A 9 -9.75 -1.75 -8.22
C LEU A 9 -10.73 -2.58 -7.37
N GLY A 10 -11.93 -2.91 -7.87
CA GLY A 10 -12.93 -3.67 -7.09
C GLY A 10 -12.45 -5.07 -6.73
N ASP A 11 -11.82 -5.75 -7.70
CA ASP A 11 -11.38 -7.15 -7.61
C ASP A 11 -9.89 -7.33 -7.32
N ALA A 12 -9.15 -6.24 -7.06
CA ALA A 12 -7.73 -6.32 -6.75
C ALA A 12 -7.48 -6.99 -5.38
N PRO A 13 -6.38 -7.75 -5.22
CA PRO A 13 -5.91 -8.23 -3.93
C PRO A 13 -5.76 -7.10 -2.89
N ASP A 14 -5.94 -7.41 -1.60
CA ASP A 14 -5.95 -6.42 -0.52
C ASP A 14 -4.61 -5.66 -0.40
N ASP A 15 -3.49 -6.33 -0.67
CA ASP A 15 -2.15 -5.75 -0.71
C ASP A 15 -2.00 -4.74 -1.85
N VAL A 16 -2.58 -5.03 -3.03
CA VAL A 16 -2.58 -4.11 -4.17
C VAL A 16 -3.42 -2.87 -3.87
N LYS A 17 -4.62 -3.04 -3.28
CA LYS A 17 -5.48 -1.92 -2.87
C LYS A 17 -4.76 -1.02 -1.87
N LEU A 18 -4.16 -1.62 -0.84
CA LEU A 18 -3.41 -0.87 0.17
C LEU A 18 -2.20 -0.15 -0.42
N ALA A 19 -1.49 -0.76 -1.37
CA ALA A 19 -0.36 -0.11 -2.04
C ALA A 19 -0.82 1.15 -2.81
N VAL A 20 -1.96 1.08 -3.50
CA VAL A 20 -2.53 2.25 -4.21
C VAL A 20 -2.89 3.36 -3.22
N ASP A 21 -3.54 3.03 -2.11
CA ASP A 21 -3.90 4.02 -1.08
C ASP A 21 -2.65 4.68 -0.46
N LEU A 22 -1.60 3.90 -0.21
CA LEU A 22 -0.34 4.42 0.32
C LEU A 22 0.38 5.32 -0.67
N ILE A 23 0.41 4.97 -1.97
CA ILE A 23 0.98 5.83 -3.02
C ILE A 23 0.23 7.15 -3.07
N TYR A 24 -1.10 7.10 -3.12
CA TYR A 24 -1.94 8.31 -3.13
C TYR A 24 -1.66 9.20 -1.91
N LEU A 25 -1.52 8.62 -0.71
CA LEU A 25 -1.23 9.36 0.51
C LEU A 25 0.14 10.04 0.45
N LEU A 26 1.17 9.34 -0.03
CA LEU A 26 2.53 9.88 -0.13
C LEU A 26 2.59 11.03 -1.14
N GLU A 27 1.96 10.86 -2.30
CA GLU A 27 1.88 11.90 -3.33
C GLU A 27 1.08 13.12 -2.85
N SER A 28 -0.05 12.90 -2.18
CA SER A 28 -0.90 13.99 -1.65
C SER A 28 -0.21 14.82 -0.56
N ASN A 29 0.79 14.26 0.11
CA ASN A 29 1.60 14.95 1.11
C ASN A 29 2.95 15.43 0.55
N GLU A 30 3.14 15.36 -0.78
CA GLU A 30 4.37 15.79 -1.47
C GLU A 30 5.64 15.14 -0.88
N VAL A 31 5.53 13.89 -0.43
CA VAL A 31 6.66 13.16 0.16
C VAL A 31 7.65 12.80 -0.93
N ASP A 32 8.91 13.18 -0.74
CA ASP A 32 10.00 12.81 -1.65
C ASP A 32 10.09 11.27 -1.81
N PRO A 33 10.16 10.74 -3.03
CA PRO A 33 10.19 9.29 -3.26
C PRO A 33 11.33 8.56 -2.55
N GLU A 34 12.52 9.16 -2.41
CA GLU A 34 13.64 8.55 -1.70
C GLU A 34 13.35 8.46 -0.20
N VAL A 35 12.74 9.50 0.37
CA VAL A 35 12.28 9.51 1.76
C VAL A 35 11.17 8.48 1.97
N ALA A 36 10.20 8.40 1.05
CA ALA A 36 9.12 7.43 1.09
C ALA A 36 9.64 5.99 1.08
N LEU A 37 10.57 5.67 0.18
CA LEU A 37 11.19 4.33 0.11
C LEU A 37 11.94 3.98 1.40
N SER A 38 12.70 4.93 1.96
CA SER A 38 13.39 4.75 3.23
C SER A 38 12.42 4.46 4.38
N ALA A 39 11.32 5.23 4.48
CA ALA A 39 10.29 5.03 5.49
C ALA A 39 9.56 3.70 5.32
N LEU A 40 9.18 3.33 4.10
CA LEU A 40 8.54 2.05 3.79
C LEU A 40 9.45 0.87 4.15
N LYS A 41 10.77 1.01 4.01
CA LYS A 41 11.72 -0.03 4.44
C LYS A 41 11.68 -0.24 5.95
N ILE A 42 11.56 0.82 6.73
CA ILE A 42 11.43 0.73 8.19
C ILE A 42 10.12 0.05 8.57
N VAL A 43 9.00 0.43 7.93
CA VAL A 43 7.69 -0.19 8.14
C VAL A 43 7.72 -1.68 7.79
N GLN A 44 8.34 -2.05 6.67
CA GLN A 44 8.51 -3.46 6.29
C GLN A 44 9.22 -4.25 7.40
N ILE A 45 10.34 -3.74 7.91
CA ILE A 45 11.13 -4.42 8.96
C ILE A 45 10.29 -4.59 10.24
N ASP A 46 9.52 -3.57 10.65
CA ASP A 46 8.65 -3.66 11.82
C ASP A 46 7.56 -4.74 11.66
N LEU A 47 6.91 -4.79 10.49
CA LEU A 47 5.91 -5.82 10.17
C LEU A 47 6.52 -7.23 10.15
N GLU A 48 7.70 -7.40 9.54
CA GLU A 48 8.42 -8.67 9.55
C GLU A 48 8.78 -9.12 10.97
N ASN A 49 9.22 -8.20 11.83
CA ASN A 49 9.51 -8.50 13.23
C ASN A 49 8.24 -8.91 14.01
N LYS A 50 7.10 -8.25 13.76
CA LYS A 50 5.80 -8.61 14.34
C LYS A 50 5.32 -9.99 13.90
N LEU A 51 5.60 -10.40 12.66
CA LEU A 51 5.29 -11.75 12.18
C LEU A 51 6.17 -12.80 12.86
N LYS A 52 7.46 -12.51 13.06
CA LYS A 52 8.39 -13.39 13.78
C LYS A 52 8.04 -13.54 15.27
N SER A 53 7.54 -12.48 15.91
CA SER A 53 7.12 -12.51 17.32
C SER A 53 5.76 -13.16 17.56
N LYS A 54 5.02 -13.50 16.50
CA LYS A 54 3.74 -14.25 16.55
C LYS A 54 3.93 -15.77 16.42
N GLN A 55 5.18 -16.24 16.38
CA GLN A 55 5.58 -17.65 16.46
C GLN A 55 5.83 -18.03 17.92
#